data_AF-A0A7W2ELB3-F1
#
_entry.id   AF-A0A7W2ELB3-F1
#
_cell.length_a   1.000
_cell.length_b   1.000
_cell.length_c   1.000
_cell.angle_alpha   90.00
_cell.angle_beta   90.00
_cell.angle_gamma   90.00
#
_symmetry.space_group_name_H-M   'P 1'
#
loop_
_entity.id
_entity.type
_entity.pdbx_description
1 polymer ?
#
loop_
_entity_poly.entity_id
_entity_poly.type
_entity_poly.pdbx_seq_one_letter_code
_entity_poly.pdbx_strand_id
1 'polypeptide(L)'
;MAMTPSTHNPYAKHGSLVFDLLKFNNIKYRKILLLERFFIIILCITLMATPAMVVRWIAGKISRMARKLSIEVYVLLKTCGAVFALFGGLWAGNLYVILCTISLVDLFSNILAIVLLRNFWHAPLSLNRTLISLGLNFIEFTAWFAGLYLHFDALRFGSASVTDSFSAYYFSVITSATIGYGDIVPTFDGRKLVVIEAFCSFIFLAVVVTYVIGSLGQPNDNASQEE
;
A
#
# COMPACT_ATOMS: atom_id res chain seq x y z
N MET A 1 30.59 27.49 -7.92
CA MET A 1 29.94 26.85 -6.75
C MET A 1 28.55 26.39 -7.17
N ALA A 2 28.46 25.20 -7.75
CA ALA A 2 27.19 24.68 -8.29
C ALA A 2 26.35 24.13 -7.13
N MET A 3 25.17 24.72 -6.92
CA MET A 3 24.20 24.26 -5.95
C MET A 3 23.80 22.81 -6.27
N THR A 4 24.13 21.89 -5.37
CA THR A 4 23.60 20.53 -5.37
C THR A 4 22.07 20.59 -5.34
N PRO A 5 21.35 19.93 -6.28
CA PRO A 5 19.90 19.95 -6.26
C PRO A 5 19.41 19.29 -4.97
N SER A 6 18.54 20.02 -4.26
CA SER A 6 18.07 19.67 -2.92
C SER A 6 17.68 18.19 -2.79
N THR A 7 18.40 17.48 -1.93
CA THR A 7 18.14 16.09 -1.53
C THR A 7 16.84 15.92 -0.71
N HIS A 8 15.91 16.89 -0.77
CA HIS A 8 14.76 17.01 0.13
C HIS A 8 13.40 17.08 -0.56
N ASN A 9 13.32 17.22 -1.89
CA ASN A 9 12.04 17.20 -2.59
C ASN A 9 11.69 15.77 -3.10
N PRO A 10 10.69 15.07 -2.51
CA PRO A 10 10.31 13.74 -2.96
C PRO A 10 9.72 13.75 -4.39
N TYR A 11 9.08 14.83 -4.84
CA TYR A 11 8.59 14.93 -6.22
C TYR A 11 9.72 15.02 -7.24
N ALA A 12 10.75 15.83 -6.97
CA ALA A 12 11.91 15.95 -7.86
C ALA A 12 12.64 14.61 -8.00
N LYS A 13 12.69 13.83 -6.92
CA LYS A 13 13.31 12.50 -6.85
C LYS A 13 12.61 11.48 -7.75
N HIS A 14 11.28 11.40 -7.71
CA HIS A 14 10.52 10.48 -8.58
C HIS A 14 10.45 11.02 -10.03
N GLY A 15 10.30 12.32 -10.21
CA GLY A 15 10.27 12.95 -11.53
C GLY A 15 11.59 12.79 -12.30
N SER A 16 12.74 12.93 -11.65
CA SER A 16 14.04 12.69 -12.30
C SER A 16 14.19 11.23 -12.74
N LEU A 17 13.73 10.28 -11.93
CA LEU A 17 13.77 8.86 -12.28
C LEU A 17 12.90 8.54 -13.51
N VAL A 18 11.69 9.12 -13.58
CA VAL A 18 10.81 8.98 -14.76
C VAL A 18 11.52 9.51 -16.01
N PHE A 19 12.11 10.70 -15.94
CA PHE A 19 12.81 11.31 -17.07
C PHE A 19 14.04 10.49 -17.50
N ASP A 20 14.77 9.93 -16.55
CA ASP A 20 15.95 9.10 -16.83
C ASP A 20 15.58 7.75 -17.46
N LEU A 21 14.44 7.16 -17.09
CA LEU A 21 13.94 5.90 -17.64
C LEU A 21 13.32 6.06 -19.03
N LEU A 22 12.71 7.21 -19.33
CA LEU A 22 12.21 7.54 -20.67
C LEU A 22 13.35 7.68 -21.69
N LYS A 23 14.56 8.06 -21.24
CA LYS A 23 15.75 8.13 -22.10
C LYS A 23 16.31 6.73 -22.36
N PHE A 24 15.88 6.13 -23.47
CA PHE A 24 16.29 4.78 -23.87
C PHE A 24 17.81 4.54 -23.96
N ASN A 25 18.58 5.57 -24.34
CA ASN A 25 20.04 5.52 -24.46
C ASN A 25 20.79 5.70 -23.13
N ASN A 26 20.09 5.79 -21.99
CA ASN A 26 20.74 5.95 -20.70
C ASN A 26 21.50 4.67 -20.30
N ILE A 27 22.83 4.73 -20.35
CA ILE A 27 23.75 3.61 -20.08
C ILE A 27 23.49 3.01 -18.69
N LYS A 28 23.11 3.85 -17.72
CA LYS A 28 22.85 3.44 -16.33
C LYS A 28 21.69 2.47 -16.18
N TYR A 29 20.69 2.54 -17.06
CA TYR A 29 19.46 1.74 -16.97
C TYR A 29 19.29 0.75 -18.14
N ARG A 30 20.31 0.60 -18.99
CA ARG A 30 20.28 -0.24 -20.20
C ARG A 30 19.94 -1.72 -19.91
N LYS A 31 20.26 -2.22 -18.72
CA LYS A 31 19.97 -3.60 -18.29
C LYS A 31 18.51 -3.86 -17.91
N ILE A 32 17.71 -2.82 -17.67
CA ILE A 32 16.29 -2.95 -17.29
C ILE A 32 15.46 -3.23 -18.54
N LEU A 33 14.69 -4.31 -18.50
CA LEU A 33 13.80 -4.74 -19.59
C LEU A 33 12.68 -3.71 -19.84
N LEU A 34 12.15 -3.69 -21.07
CA LEU A 34 11.09 -2.77 -21.50
C LEU A 34 9.87 -2.78 -20.60
N LEU A 35 9.41 -3.98 -20.23
CA LEU A 35 8.21 -4.16 -19.42
C LEU A 35 8.41 -3.59 -18.00
N GLU A 36 9.54 -3.88 -17.38
CA GLU A 36 9.88 -3.39 -16.04
C GLU A 36 9.96 -1.85 -16.02
N ARG A 37 10.56 -1.23 -17.05
CA ARG A 37 10.60 0.24 -17.17
C ARG A 37 9.21 0.86 -17.22
N PHE A 38 8.30 0.27 -18.02
CA PHE A 38 6.93 0.77 -18.16
C PHE A 38 6.19 0.74 -16.82
N PHE A 39 6.27 -0.37 -16.08
CA PHE A 39 5.68 -0.49 -14.75
C PHE A 39 6.26 0.52 -13.76
N ILE A 40 7.58 0.72 -13.74
CA ILE A 40 8.23 1.69 -12.84
C ILE A 40 7.77 3.13 -13.15
N ILE A 41 7.63 3.49 -14.43
CA ILE A 41 7.19 4.82 -14.84
C ILE A 41 5.74 5.06 -14.38
N ILE A 42 4.82 4.14 -14.67
CA ILE A 42 3.43 4.23 -14.23
C ILE A 42 3.38 4.36 -12.71
N LEU A 43 4.10 3.49 -12.00
CA LEU A 43 4.14 3.50 -10.54
C LEU A 43 4.64 4.84 -10.00
N CYS A 44 5.68 5.43 -10.59
CA CYS A 44 6.20 6.74 -10.15
C CYS A 44 5.18 7.86 -10.38
N ILE A 45 4.47 7.85 -11.51
CA ILE A 45 3.41 8.82 -11.80
C ILE A 45 2.27 8.67 -10.80
N THR A 46 1.80 7.43 -10.56
CA THR A 46 0.74 7.16 -9.58
C THR A 46 1.16 7.58 -8.19
N LEU A 47 2.38 7.24 -7.75
CA LEU A 47 2.94 7.66 -6.47
C LEU A 47 2.89 9.18 -6.31
N MET A 48 3.30 9.94 -7.32
CA MET A 48 3.26 11.40 -7.28
C MET A 48 1.85 11.96 -7.12
N ALA A 49 0.81 11.22 -7.53
CA ALA A 49 -0.59 11.62 -7.31
C ALA A 49 -1.12 11.24 -5.92
N THR A 50 -0.40 10.42 -5.14
CA THR A 50 -0.97 9.91 -3.88
C THR A 50 -0.90 10.92 -2.73
N PRO A 51 -1.87 10.88 -1.80
CA PRO A 51 -1.86 11.78 -0.65
C PRO A 51 -0.63 11.58 0.24
N ALA A 52 -0.11 10.35 0.35
CA ALA A 52 1.11 10.05 1.10
C ALA A 52 2.32 10.89 0.61
N MET A 53 2.40 11.16 -0.69
CA MET A 53 3.47 12.00 -1.26
C MET A 53 3.34 13.48 -0.88
N VAL A 54 2.12 14.00 -0.79
CA VAL A 54 1.85 15.35 -0.29
C VAL A 54 2.30 15.48 1.15
N VAL A 55 1.93 14.52 2.01
CA VAL A 55 2.35 14.49 3.42
C VAL A 55 3.88 14.47 3.53
N ARG A 56 4.55 13.62 2.73
CA ARG A 56 6.02 13.54 2.70
C ARG A 56 6.69 14.83 2.25
N TRP A 57 6.10 15.53 1.28
CA TRP A 57 6.64 16.79 0.78
C TRP A 57 6.53 17.91 1.81
N ILE A 58 5.38 18.06 2.47
CA ILE A 58 5.17 19.08 3.49
C ILE A 58 6.10 18.83 4.68
N ALA A 59 6.09 17.61 5.23
CA ALA A 59 6.91 17.26 6.39
C ALA A 59 8.41 17.27 6.09
N GLY A 60 8.79 17.00 4.83
CA GLY A 60 10.17 17.04 4.35
C GLY A 60 10.79 18.44 4.35
N LYS A 61 9.98 19.51 4.36
CA LYS A 61 10.46 20.89 4.50
C LYS A 61 10.92 21.22 5.92
N ILE A 62 10.39 20.52 6.92
CA ILE A 62 10.67 20.78 8.34
C ILE A 62 11.93 20.03 8.78
N SER A 63 11.93 18.70 8.71
CA SER A 63 13.10 17.89 9.07
C SER A 63 13.00 16.44 8.58
N ARG A 64 14.14 15.72 8.60
CA ARG A 64 14.17 14.28 8.26
C ARG A 64 13.37 13.43 9.25
N MET A 65 13.36 13.80 10.54
CA MET A 65 12.60 13.11 11.57
C MET A 65 11.10 13.37 11.43
N ALA A 66 10.72 14.63 11.22
CA ALA A 66 9.33 15.02 10.97
C ALA A 66 8.74 14.24 9.79
N ARG A 67 9.48 14.11 8.68
CA ARG A 67 9.05 13.29 7.54
C ARG A 67 8.75 11.84 7.90
N LYS A 68 9.58 11.20 8.74
CA LYS A 68 9.36 9.80 9.16
C LYS A 68 8.09 9.70 10.02
N LEU A 69 7.99 10.55 11.04
CA LEU A 69 6.85 10.56 11.96
C LEU A 69 5.54 10.89 11.25
N SER A 70 5.52 11.85 10.33
CA SER A 70 4.31 12.22 9.60
C SER A 70 3.78 11.09 8.72
N ILE A 71 4.63 10.21 8.18
CA ILE A 71 4.17 9.03 7.43
C ILE A 71 3.53 8.03 8.38
N GLU A 72 4.15 7.76 9.54
CA GLU A 72 3.62 6.83 10.54
C GLU A 72 2.25 7.30 11.07
N VAL A 73 2.13 8.60 11.39
CA VAL A 73 0.87 9.22 11.80
C VAL A 73 -0.17 9.17 10.67
N TYR A 74 0.23 9.41 9.42
CA TYR A 74 -0.67 9.33 8.27
C TYR A 74 -1.26 7.92 8.09
N VAL A 75 -0.42 6.88 8.12
CA VAL A 75 -0.87 5.48 8.01
C VAL A 75 -1.85 5.13 9.13
N LEU A 76 -1.53 5.55 10.36
CA LEU A 76 -2.42 5.32 11.51
C LEU A 76 -3.77 6.02 11.33
N LEU A 77 -3.77 7.31 10.99
CA LEU A 77 -4.99 8.09 10.77
C LEU A 77 -5.83 7.51 9.64
N LYS A 78 -5.21 7.06 8.54
CA LYS A 78 -5.90 6.45 7.40
C LYS A 78 -6.54 5.11 7.80
N THR A 79 -5.82 4.29 8.57
CA THR A 79 -6.33 3.02 9.10
C THR A 79 -7.53 3.24 10.03
N CYS A 80 -7.39 4.18 10.99
CA CYS A 80 -8.50 4.56 11.86
C CYS A 80 -9.69 5.13 11.07
N GLY A 81 -9.42 5.92 10.03
CA GLY A 81 -10.43 6.47 9.14
C GLY A 81 -11.19 5.40 8.37
N ALA A 82 -10.51 4.36 7.87
CA ALA A 82 -11.14 3.22 7.18
C ALA A 82 -12.08 2.45 8.12
N VAL A 83 -11.61 2.14 9.33
CA VAL A 83 -12.41 1.46 10.37
C VAL A 83 -13.60 2.34 10.77
N PHE A 84 -13.38 3.62 11.02
CA PHE A 84 -14.45 4.56 11.36
C PHE A 84 -15.49 4.68 10.23
N ALA A 85 -15.06 4.73 8.97
CA ALA A 85 -15.98 4.80 7.83
C ALA A 85 -16.83 3.53 7.69
N LEU A 86 -16.25 2.36 7.95
CA LEU A 86 -16.95 1.08 7.92
C LEU A 86 -17.99 0.95 9.05
N PHE A 87 -17.59 1.19 10.29
CA PHE A 87 -18.47 1.05 11.46
C PHE A 87 -19.43 2.23 11.63
N GLY A 88 -19.08 3.40 11.11
CA GLY A 88 -19.93 4.58 11.08
C GLY A 88 -21.02 4.55 10.00
N GLY A 89 -21.12 3.48 9.20
CA GLY A 89 -22.16 3.35 8.19
C GLY A 89 -21.98 4.24 6.95
N LEU A 90 -20.79 4.82 6.75
CA LEU A 90 -20.53 5.72 5.62
C LEU A 90 -20.55 5.00 4.27
N TRP A 91 -20.47 3.67 4.28
CA TRP A 91 -20.56 2.80 3.11
C TRP A 91 -21.86 2.93 2.33
N ALA A 92 -22.93 3.53 2.86
CA ALA A 92 -24.15 3.78 2.10
C ALA A 92 -23.99 4.83 0.98
N GLY A 93 -23.01 5.74 1.07
CA GLY A 93 -22.85 6.84 0.12
C GLY A 93 -21.83 6.57 -0.98
N ASN A 94 -22.05 7.13 -2.19
CA ASN A 94 -21.10 7.03 -3.31
C ASN A 94 -19.71 7.63 -3.00
N LEU A 95 -19.65 8.58 -2.05
CA LEU A 95 -18.38 9.13 -1.56
C LEU A 95 -17.48 8.05 -0.95
N TYR A 96 -18.06 7.02 -0.32
CA TYR A 96 -17.30 5.92 0.23
C TYR A 96 -16.50 5.18 -0.85
N VAL A 97 -17.12 4.90 -2.00
CA VAL A 97 -16.46 4.21 -3.12
C VAL A 97 -15.28 5.03 -3.66
N ILE A 98 -15.44 6.35 -3.75
CA ILE A 98 -14.36 7.25 -4.20
C ILE A 98 -13.21 7.25 -3.18
N LEU A 99 -13.51 7.42 -1.89
CA LEU A 99 -12.51 7.40 -0.82
C LEU A 99 -11.80 6.06 -0.73
N CYS A 100 -12.53 4.96 -0.86
CA CYS A 100 -12.02 3.60 -0.92
C CYS A 100 -11.06 3.45 -2.10
N THR A 101 -11.47 3.86 -3.31
CA THR A 101 -10.64 3.74 -4.52
C THR A 101 -9.34 4.52 -4.38
N ILE A 102 -9.39 5.78 -3.92
CA ILE A 102 -8.18 6.59 -3.70
C ILE A 102 -7.28 5.96 -2.62
N SER A 103 -7.87 5.46 -1.54
CA SER A 103 -7.14 4.84 -0.43
C SER A 103 -6.44 3.55 -0.85
N LEU A 104 -7.13 2.67 -1.60
CA LEU A 104 -6.57 1.43 -2.10
C LEU A 104 -5.46 1.69 -3.13
N VAL A 105 -5.65 2.64 -4.05
CA VAL A 105 -4.62 3.04 -5.01
C VAL A 105 -3.37 3.57 -4.28
N ASP A 106 -3.54 4.42 -3.27
CA ASP A 106 -2.43 4.90 -2.44
C ASP A 106 -1.72 3.74 -1.72
N LEU A 107 -2.47 2.85 -1.08
CA LEU A 107 -1.92 1.71 -0.33
C LEU A 107 -1.10 0.78 -1.24
N PHE A 108 -1.71 0.30 -2.34
CA PHE A 108 -1.04 -0.63 -3.24
C PHE A 108 0.12 0.01 -3.99
N SER A 109 0.03 1.29 -4.37
CA SER A 109 1.15 2.00 -4.98
C SER A 109 2.33 2.12 -4.01
N ASN A 110 2.09 2.44 -2.74
CA ASN A 110 3.16 2.49 -1.73
C ASN A 110 3.78 1.12 -1.47
N ILE A 111 3.00 0.04 -1.45
CA ILE A 111 3.48 -1.33 -1.27
C ILE A 111 4.32 -1.78 -2.48
N LEU A 112 3.81 -1.58 -3.70
CA LEU A 112 4.55 -1.90 -4.92
C LEU A 112 5.84 -1.09 -5.06
N ALA A 113 5.86 0.15 -4.58
CA ALA A 113 7.05 0.99 -4.55
C ALA A 113 8.18 0.36 -3.73
N ILE A 114 7.87 -0.31 -2.61
CA ILE A 114 8.89 -0.98 -1.77
C ILE A 114 9.61 -2.07 -2.57
N VAL A 115 8.88 -2.81 -3.41
CA VAL A 115 9.43 -3.92 -4.19
C VAL A 115 10.12 -3.43 -5.47
N LEU A 116 9.39 -2.69 -6.32
CA LEU A 116 9.87 -2.31 -7.66
C LEU A 116 10.94 -1.22 -7.61
N LEU A 117 10.90 -0.33 -6.61
CA LEU A 117 11.90 0.73 -6.47
C LEU A 117 13.01 0.37 -5.50
N ARG A 118 13.05 -0.88 -4.98
CA ARG A 118 14.09 -1.34 -4.03
C ARG A 118 15.51 -1.12 -4.56
N ASN A 119 15.72 -1.38 -5.85
CA ASN A 119 17.03 -1.27 -6.50
C ASN A 119 17.50 0.19 -6.69
N PHE A 120 16.59 1.16 -6.59
CA PHE A 120 16.89 2.57 -6.78
C PHE A 120 17.08 3.31 -5.46
N TRP A 121 16.37 2.88 -4.42
CA TRP A 121 16.33 3.57 -3.14
C TRP A 121 16.66 2.61 -1.99
N HIS A 122 17.89 2.71 -1.48
CA HIS A 122 18.26 2.09 -0.20
C HIS A 122 17.59 2.87 0.94
N ALA A 123 16.50 2.35 1.48
CA ALA A 123 15.91 2.87 2.71
C ALA A 123 16.31 1.94 3.87
N PRO A 124 17.07 2.41 4.87
CA PRO A 124 17.26 1.66 6.11
C PRO A 124 15.94 1.71 6.89
N LEU A 125 15.08 0.74 6.65
CA LEU A 125 13.84 0.55 7.38
C LEU A 125 14.10 -0.47 8.48
N SER A 126 13.79 -0.11 9.73
CA SER A 126 13.81 -1.09 10.80
C SER A 126 12.65 -2.08 10.60
N LEU A 127 12.96 -3.37 10.75
CA LEU A 127 12.01 -4.48 10.58
C LEU A 127 10.71 -4.22 11.35
N ASN A 128 10.83 -3.84 12.63
CA ASN A 128 9.69 -3.59 13.51
C ASN A 128 8.75 -2.50 12.97
N ARG A 129 9.28 -1.41 12.41
CA ARG A 129 8.45 -0.32 11.88
C ARG A 129 7.68 -0.75 10.65
N THR A 130 8.35 -1.51 9.77
CA THR A 130 7.70 -2.01 8.57
C THR A 130 6.65 -3.07 8.90
N LEU A 131 6.90 -3.99 9.85
CA LEU A 131 5.89 -4.96 10.28
C LEU A 131 4.66 -4.29 10.88
N ILE A 132 4.83 -3.28 11.75
CA ILE A 132 3.71 -2.52 12.31
C ILE A 132 2.92 -1.83 11.18
N SER A 133 3.61 -1.16 10.25
CA SER A 133 2.95 -0.51 9.12
C SER A 133 2.23 -1.49 8.20
N LEU A 134 2.78 -2.69 7.98
CA LEU A 134 2.12 -3.73 7.19
C LEU A 134 0.86 -4.24 7.91
N GLY A 135 0.93 -4.49 9.23
CA GLY A 135 -0.25 -4.86 10.02
C GLY A 135 -1.37 -3.83 9.94
N LEU A 136 -1.05 -2.54 10.05
CA LEU A 136 -2.02 -1.45 9.88
C LEU A 136 -2.60 -1.42 8.45
N ASN A 137 -1.76 -1.56 7.43
CA ASN A 137 -2.23 -1.62 6.03
C ASN A 137 -3.15 -2.83 5.79
N PHE A 138 -2.91 -3.98 6.44
CA PHE A 138 -3.78 -5.15 6.33
C PHE A 138 -5.18 -4.86 6.86
N ILE A 139 -5.27 -4.23 8.04
CA ILE A 139 -6.54 -3.77 8.63
C ILE A 139 -7.22 -2.73 7.72
N GLU A 140 -6.45 -1.79 7.17
CA GLU A 140 -6.98 -0.74 6.31
C GLU A 140 -7.63 -1.30 5.03
N PHE A 141 -6.93 -2.14 4.27
CA PHE A 141 -7.48 -2.62 2.99
C PHE A 141 -8.67 -3.57 3.20
N THR A 142 -8.62 -4.43 4.22
CA THR A 142 -9.75 -5.32 4.55
C THR A 142 -10.98 -4.53 5.00
N ALA A 143 -10.79 -3.44 5.76
CA ALA A 143 -11.90 -2.55 6.12
C ALA A 143 -12.54 -1.86 4.90
N TRP A 144 -11.73 -1.48 3.91
CA TRP A 144 -12.23 -0.90 2.66
C TRP A 144 -13.02 -1.90 1.81
N PHE A 145 -12.53 -3.14 1.66
CA PHE A 145 -13.27 -4.19 0.95
C PHE A 145 -14.57 -4.56 1.66
N ALA A 146 -14.55 -4.67 3.00
CA ALA A 146 -15.75 -4.88 3.80
C ALA A 146 -16.86 -3.87 3.51
N GLY A 147 -16.54 -2.58 3.44
CA GLY A 147 -17.56 -1.58 3.13
C GLY A 147 -17.96 -1.57 1.65
N LEU A 148 -17.08 -1.95 0.71
CA LEU A 148 -17.50 -2.17 -0.68
C LEU A 148 -18.50 -3.32 -0.78
N TYR A 149 -18.28 -4.39 -0.02
CA TYR A 149 -19.21 -5.51 0.03
C TYR A 149 -20.60 -5.09 0.52
N LEU A 150 -20.66 -4.26 1.56
CA LEU A 150 -21.93 -3.73 2.07
C LEU A 150 -22.57 -2.74 1.10
N HIS A 151 -21.78 -1.84 0.50
CA HIS A 151 -22.27 -0.84 -0.45
C HIS A 151 -22.98 -1.48 -1.65
N PHE A 152 -22.45 -2.60 -2.15
CA PHE A 152 -22.98 -3.30 -3.32
C PHE A 152 -23.91 -4.48 -2.99
N ASP A 153 -24.31 -4.65 -1.73
CA ASP A 153 -25.13 -5.80 -1.29
C ASP A 153 -24.54 -7.14 -1.77
N ALA A 154 -23.22 -7.27 -1.65
CA ALA A 154 -22.44 -8.28 -2.33
C ALA A 154 -22.24 -9.58 -1.54
N LEU A 155 -22.81 -9.70 -0.33
CA LEU A 155 -22.62 -10.83 0.59
C LEU A 155 -23.94 -11.42 1.05
N ARG A 156 -23.93 -12.74 1.30
CA ARG A 156 -25.06 -13.49 1.83
C ARG A 156 -24.65 -14.45 2.92
N PHE A 157 -25.54 -14.61 3.89
CA PHE A 157 -25.49 -15.64 4.91
C PHE A 157 -26.74 -16.52 4.76
N GLY A 158 -26.56 -17.72 4.19
CA GLY A 158 -27.67 -18.56 3.75
C GLY A 158 -28.55 -17.85 2.70
N SER A 159 -29.81 -17.60 3.03
CA SER A 159 -30.77 -16.87 2.18
C SER A 159 -30.84 -15.36 2.48
N ALA A 160 -30.24 -14.89 3.56
CA ALA A 160 -30.28 -13.49 3.98
C ALA A 160 -29.08 -12.71 3.42
N SER A 161 -29.28 -11.40 3.17
CA SER A 161 -28.16 -10.51 2.87
C SER A 161 -27.45 -10.09 4.14
N VAL A 162 -26.13 -9.90 4.06
CA VAL A 162 -25.31 -9.41 5.18
C VAL A 162 -25.34 -7.88 5.18
N THR A 163 -25.87 -7.30 6.26
CA THR A 163 -25.99 -5.84 6.42
C THR A 163 -25.13 -5.27 7.54
N ASP A 164 -24.51 -6.13 8.35
CA ASP A 164 -23.71 -5.70 9.50
C ASP A 164 -22.22 -5.57 9.15
N SER A 165 -21.61 -4.48 9.65
CA SER A 165 -20.21 -4.15 9.36
C SER A 165 -19.22 -5.20 9.84
N PHE A 166 -19.52 -5.89 10.93
CA PHE A 166 -18.62 -6.88 11.52
C PHE A 166 -18.55 -8.15 10.66
N SER A 167 -19.67 -8.68 10.21
CA SER A 167 -19.72 -9.85 9.33
C SER A 167 -19.07 -9.59 7.98
N ALA A 168 -19.26 -8.40 7.40
CA ALA A 168 -18.56 -8.01 6.17
C ALA A 168 -17.05 -7.86 6.38
N TYR A 169 -16.63 -7.30 7.51
CA TYR A 169 -15.21 -7.22 7.86
C TYR A 169 -14.59 -8.60 8.08
N TYR A 170 -15.27 -9.47 8.82
CA TYR A 170 -14.89 -10.86 8.99
C TYR A 170 -14.74 -11.57 7.65
N PHE A 171 -15.72 -11.45 6.75
CA PHE A 171 -15.65 -12.03 5.39
C PHE A 171 -14.41 -11.53 4.62
N SER A 172 -14.15 -10.22 4.63
CA SER A 172 -12.97 -9.64 3.96
C SER A 172 -11.66 -10.17 4.57
N VAL A 173 -11.55 -10.23 5.90
CA VAL A 173 -10.35 -10.76 6.58
C VAL A 173 -10.11 -12.21 6.23
N ILE A 174 -11.12 -13.10 6.32
CA ILE A 174 -10.95 -14.53 6.02
C ILE A 174 -10.71 -14.77 4.52
N THR A 175 -11.24 -13.92 3.65
CA THR A 175 -11.00 -13.98 2.19
C THR A 175 -9.57 -13.56 1.88
N SER A 176 -9.13 -12.43 2.42
CA SER A 176 -7.77 -11.90 2.29
C SER A 176 -6.72 -12.83 2.87
N ALA A 177 -7.03 -13.49 4.00
CA ALA A 177 -6.17 -14.50 4.62
C ALA A 177 -6.29 -15.89 3.95
N THR A 178 -7.13 -16.05 2.93
CA THR A 178 -7.36 -17.32 2.21
C THR A 178 -7.88 -18.46 3.09
N ILE A 179 -8.58 -18.14 4.19
CA ILE A 179 -9.17 -19.11 5.12
C ILE A 179 -10.52 -19.61 4.59
N GLY A 180 -11.44 -18.68 4.27
CA GLY A 180 -12.72 -18.99 3.62
C GLY A 180 -13.58 -20.06 4.31
N TYR A 181 -14.02 -19.84 5.55
CA TYR A 181 -14.85 -20.81 6.31
C TYR A 181 -16.16 -21.23 5.60
N GLY A 182 -16.69 -20.40 4.70
CA GLY A 182 -17.83 -20.73 3.85
C GLY A 182 -19.21 -20.47 4.47
N ASP A 183 -19.24 -19.81 5.62
CA ASP A 183 -20.45 -19.36 6.32
C ASP A 183 -21.07 -18.12 5.65
N ILE A 184 -20.24 -17.16 5.23
CA ILE A 184 -20.64 -16.02 4.40
C ILE A 184 -20.09 -16.22 2.99
N VAL A 185 -20.93 -16.01 1.98
CA VAL A 185 -20.58 -16.20 0.57
C VAL A 185 -20.95 -14.97 -0.26
N PRO A 186 -20.19 -14.68 -1.34
CA PRO A 186 -20.52 -13.58 -2.22
C PRO A 186 -21.78 -13.88 -3.04
N THR A 187 -22.55 -12.84 -3.35
CA THR A 187 -23.59 -12.88 -4.39
C THR A 187 -22.96 -13.10 -5.77
N PHE A 188 -23.79 -13.36 -6.78
CA PHE A 188 -23.30 -13.57 -8.15
C PHE A 188 -22.42 -12.40 -8.65
N ASP A 189 -22.86 -11.16 -8.41
CA ASP A 189 -22.08 -9.97 -8.75
C ASP A 189 -20.95 -9.69 -7.76
N GLY A 190 -21.13 -10.03 -6.48
CA GLY A 190 -20.10 -9.91 -5.44
C GLY A 190 -18.83 -10.72 -5.71
N ARG A 191 -18.90 -11.79 -6.51
CA ARG A 191 -17.74 -12.59 -6.92
C ARG A 191 -16.65 -11.76 -7.59
N LYS A 192 -17.02 -10.70 -8.33
CA LYS A 192 -16.04 -9.81 -8.99
C LYS A 192 -15.18 -9.09 -7.95
N LEU A 193 -15.78 -8.64 -6.85
CA LEU A 193 -15.06 -8.00 -5.75
C LEU A 193 -14.13 -8.99 -5.05
N VAL A 194 -14.58 -10.23 -4.82
CA VAL A 194 -13.75 -11.30 -4.24
C VAL A 194 -12.51 -11.59 -5.07
N VAL A 195 -12.65 -11.63 -6.41
CA VAL A 195 -11.50 -11.82 -7.30
C VAL A 195 -10.51 -10.67 -7.16
N ILE A 196 -10.98 -9.42 -7.14
CA ILE A 196 -10.12 -8.24 -6.97
C ILE A 196 -9.43 -8.28 -5.59
N GLU A 197 -10.16 -8.57 -4.53
CA GLU A 197 -9.62 -8.69 -3.17
C GLU A 197 -8.54 -9.78 -3.09
N ALA A 198 -8.76 -10.94 -3.71
CA ALA A 198 -7.80 -12.03 -3.73
C ALA A 198 -6.50 -11.64 -4.47
N PHE A 199 -6.58 -10.95 -5.61
CA PHE A 199 -5.39 -10.43 -6.28
C PHE A 199 -4.64 -9.41 -5.42
N CYS A 200 -5.37 -8.51 -4.78
CA CYS A 200 -4.83 -7.55 -3.83
C CYS A 200 -4.13 -8.24 -2.65
N SER A 201 -4.73 -9.26 -2.06
CA SER A 201 -4.15 -10.00 -0.93
C SER A 201 -2.89 -10.78 -1.33
N PHE A 202 -2.84 -11.36 -2.53
CA PHE A 202 -1.62 -12.00 -3.04
C PHE A 202 -0.47 -11.02 -3.23
N ILE A 203 -0.73 -9.84 -3.81
CA ILE A 203 0.29 -8.78 -3.95
C ILE A 203 0.79 -8.36 -2.57
N PHE A 204 -0.13 -8.15 -1.63
CA PHE A 204 0.21 -7.79 -0.25
C PHE A 204 1.10 -8.85 0.41
N LEU A 205 0.70 -10.13 0.35
CA LEU A 205 1.45 -11.25 0.92
C LEU A 205 2.84 -11.38 0.30
N ALA A 206 2.97 -11.25 -1.02
CA ALA A 206 4.26 -11.30 -1.71
C ALA A 206 5.24 -10.25 -1.18
N VAL A 207 4.77 -9.03 -0.90
CA VAL A 207 5.60 -7.96 -0.33
C VAL A 207 5.99 -8.26 1.11
N VAL A 208 5.04 -8.72 1.94
CA VAL A 208 5.31 -9.10 3.33
C VAL A 208 6.41 -10.16 3.38
N VAL A 209 6.26 -11.24 2.60
CA VAL A 209 7.22 -12.35 2.56
C VAL A 209 8.59 -11.88 2.06
N THR A 210 8.63 -11.12 0.96
CA THR A 210 9.89 -10.59 0.40
C THR A 210 10.63 -9.72 1.41
N TYR A 211 9.90 -8.88 2.14
CA TYR A 211 10.49 -7.99 3.13
C TYR A 211 11.02 -8.76 4.35
N VAL A 212 10.21 -9.67 4.91
CA VAL A 212 10.60 -10.47 6.07
C VAL A 212 11.85 -11.31 5.75
N ILE A 213 11.83 -12.06 4.64
CA ILE A 213 12.99 -12.88 4.24
C ILE A 213 14.22 -12.00 3.97
N GLY A 214 14.05 -10.87 3.27
CA GLY A 214 15.14 -9.94 2.97
C GLY A 214 15.74 -9.26 4.21
N SER A 215 15.00 -9.23 5.32
CA SER A 215 15.46 -8.70 6.60
C SER A 215 16.17 -9.74 7.48
N LEU A 216 15.80 -11.02 7.39
CA LEU A 216 16.45 -12.12 8.12
C LEU A 216 17.80 -12.52 7.51
N GLY A 217 17.99 -12.32 6.21
CA GLY A 217 19.21 -12.66 5.50
C GLY A 217 20.36 -11.65 5.62
N GLN A 218 20.24 -10.61 6.45
CA GLN A 218 21.34 -9.66 6.69
C GLN A 218 22.16 -10.14 7.89
N PRO A 219 23.44 -10.53 7.70
CA PRO A 219 24.35 -10.79 8.81
C PRO A 219 24.39 -9.57 9.72
N ASN A 220 24.32 -9.81 11.03
CA ASN A 220 24.34 -8.76 12.02
C ASN A 220 25.78 -8.23 12.13
N ASP A 221 26.19 -7.32 11.25
CA ASP A 221 27.55 -6.72 11.20
C ASP A 221 27.94 -5.98 12.51
N ASN A 222 26.99 -5.85 13.44
CA ASN A 222 27.23 -5.32 14.78
C ASN A 222 27.94 -6.32 15.72
N ALA A 223 27.99 -7.61 15.38
CA ALA A 223 28.69 -8.63 16.20
C ALA A 223 30.21 -8.65 15.97
N SER A 224 30.71 -8.05 14.88
CA SER A 224 32.14 -7.99 14.52
C SER A 224 32.86 -6.72 15.01
N GLN A 225 32.22 -5.91 15.87
CA GLN A 225 32.82 -4.72 16.47
C GLN A 225 33.02 -4.85 17.99
N GLU A 226 32.71 -6.02 18.57
CA GLU A 226 32.87 -6.32 20.00
C GLU A 226 33.97 -7.36 20.31
N GLU A 227 34.74 -7.80 19.31
CA GLU A 227 35.98 -8.59 19.47
C GLU A 227 37.22 -7.76 19.11
#